data_AF-A0A485JCE9-F1
#
_entry.id   AF-A0A485JCE9-F1
#
_cell.length_a   1.000
_cell.length_b   1.000
_cell.length_c   1.000
_cell.angle_alpha   90.00
_cell.angle_beta   90.00
_cell.angle_gamma   90.00
#
_symmetry.space_group_name_H-M   'P 1'
#
loop_
_entity.id
_entity.type
_entity.pdbx_description
1 polymer ?
#
loop_
_entity_poly.entity_id
_entity_poly.type
_entity_poly.pdbx_seq_one_letter_code
_entity_poly.pdbx_strand_id
1 'polypeptide(L)'
;MSKLDLNALNELPKVDRILALAETNAELEKLDAEGRVAWALDNLPGEYVLSSSFGIQAAVSLHLVNQIRPDIPSDPHRYGLLVPGNLPLY
;
A
#
# COMPACT_ATOMS: atom_id res chain seq x y z
N MET A 1 17.97 -0.87 -8.44
CA MET A 1 16.90 -0.73 -9.44
C MET A 1 16.68 0.75 -9.71
N SER A 2 16.37 1.17 -10.94
CA SER A 2 16.02 2.57 -11.18
C SER A 2 14.68 2.87 -10.51
N LYS A 3 14.55 4.06 -9.93
CA LYS A 3 13.30 4.53 -9.33
C LYS A 3 12.17 4.44 -10.37
N LEU A 4 11.03 3.86 -10.02
CA LEU A 4 9.89 3.73 -10.93
C LEU A 4 9.38 5.13 -11.32
N ASP A 5 9.37 5.44 -12.61
CA ASP A 5 8.79 6.68 -13.12
C ASP A 5 7.27 6.49 -13.32
N LEU A 6 6.52 6.96 -12.33
CA LEU A 6 5.06 6.88 -12.35
C LEU A 6 4.43 7.69 -13.49
N ASN A 7 5.06 8.80 -13.91
CA ASN A 7 4.55 9.62 -15.01
C ASN A 7 4.68 8.86 -16.33
N ALA A 8 5.85 8.27 -16.58
CA ALA A 8 6.06 7.44 -17.77
C ALA A 8 5.10 6.24 -17.82
N LEU A 9 4.86 5.58 -16.69
CA LEU A 9 3.92 4.45 -16.61
C LEU A 9 2.47 4.87 -16.88
N ASN A 10 2.06 6.08 -16.50
CA ASN A 10 0.71 6.58 -16.72
C ASN A 10 0.39 6.85 -18.19
N GLU A 11 1.38 7.22 -18.98
CA GLU A 11 1.25 7.43 -20.43
C GLU A 11 1.10 6.10 -21.21
N LEU A 12 1.51 4.98 -20.61
CA LEU A 12 1.40 3.67 -21.26
C LEU A 12 -0.06 3.15 -21.25
N PRO A 13 -0.49 2.47 -22.33
CA PRO A 13 -1.69 1.64 -22.33
C PRO A 13 -1.66 0.61 -21.19
N LYS A 14 -2.85 0.23 -20.70
CA LYS A 14 -2.98 -0.67 -19.54
C LYS A 14 -2.19 -1.97 -19.68
N VAL A 15 -2.17 -2.57 -20.88
CA VAL A 15 -1.45 -3.83 -21.14
C VAL A 15 0.07 -3.61 -21.02
N ASP A 16 0.59 -2.56 -21.66
CA ASP A 16 2.02 -2.25 -21.65
C ASP A 16 2.50 -1.87 -20.25
N ARG A 17 1.66 -1.18 -19.47
CA ARG A 17 1.93 -0.89 -18.05
C ARG A 17 2.04 -2.16 -17.21
N ILE A 18 1.16 -3.14 -17.42
CA ILE A 18 1.21 -4.43 -16.71
C ILE A 18 2.51 -5.17 -17.06
N LEU A 19 2.87 -5.20 -18.35
CA LEU A 19 4.11 -5.85 -18.80
C LEU A 19 5.35 -5.16 -18.22
N ALA A 20 5.38 -3.83 -18.21
CA ALA A 20 6.48 -3.05 -17.62
C ALA A 20 6.65 -3.30 -16.11
N LEU A 21 5.56 -3.56 -15.39
CA LEU A 21 5.59 -3.85 -13.95
C LEU A 21 5.81 -5.33 -13.62
N ALA A 22 5.76 -6.23 -14.61
CA ALA A 22 5.80 -7.68 -14.38
C ALA A 22 7.10 -8.14 -13.70
N GLU A 23 8.24 -7.62 -14.12
CA GLU A 23 9.55 -7.94 -13.52
C GLU A 23 9.61 -7.49 -12.05
N THR A 24 9.15 -6.26 -11.77
CA THR A 24 9.12 -5.74 -10.40
C THR A 24 8.19 -6.56 -9.51
N ASN A 25 7.01 -6.94 -10.02
CA ASN A 25 6.06 -7.77 -9.29
C ASN A 25 6.64 -9.17 -8.99
N ALA A 26 7.40 -9.77 -9.91
CA ALA A 26 8.04 -11.07 -9.68
C ALA A 26 9.10 -11.01 -8.56
N GLU A 27 9.81 -9.89 -8.40
CA GLU A 27 10.73 -9.70 -7.26
C GLU A 27 9.98 -9.44 -5.95
N LEU A 28 8.91 -8.64 -5.99
CA LEU A 28 8.06 -8.39 -4.83
C LEU A 28 7.36 -9.66 -4.32
N GLU A 29 7.01 -10.59 -5.21
CA GLU A 29 6.39 -11.87 -4.83
C GLU A 29 7.28 -12.73 -3.93
N LYS A 30 8.60 -12.57 -4.02
CA LYS A 30 9.58 -13.29 -3.18
C LYS A 30 9.70 -12.69 -1.77
N LEU A 31 9.20 -11.48 -1.56
CA LEU A 31 9.22 -10.79 -0.26
C LEU A 31 7.97 -11.12 0.56
N ASP A 32 8.13 -11.12 1.88
CA ASP A 32 7.03 -11.13 2.85
C ASP A 32 6.30 -9.77 2.88
N ALA A 33 5.23 -9.69 3.67
CA ALA A 33 4.38 -8.50 3.70
C ALA A 33 5.15 -7.26 4.16
N GLU A 34 5.96 -7.41 5.20
CA GLU A 34 6.84 -6.38 5.75
C GLU A 34 7.87 -5.91 4.71
N GLY A 35 8.54 -6.85 4.04
CA GLY A 35 9.53 -6.56 3.01
C GLY A 35 8.93 -5.81 1.81
N ARG A 36 7.69 -6.12 1.42
CA ARG A 36 6.99 -5.37 0.36
C ARG A 36 6.67 -3.94 0.77
N VAL A 37 6.26 -3.72 2.02
CA VAL A 37 5.97 -2.37 2.54
C VAL A 37 7.26 -1.56 2.64
N ALA A 38 8.34 -2.14 3.18
CA ALA A 38 9.64 -1.50 3.23
C ALA A 38 10.17 -1.16 1.83
N TRP A 39 10.07 -2.10 0.89
CA TRP A 39 10.45 -1.86 -0.51
C TRP A 39 9.66 -0.70 -1.12
N ALA A 40 8.35 -0.62 -0.88
CA ALA A 40 7.51 0.47 -1.38
C ALA A 40 7.96 1.83 -0.82
N LEU A 41 8.30 1.89 0.48
CA LEU A 41 8.78 3.10 1.14
C LEU A 41 10.13 3.59 0.60
N ASP A 42 10.99 2.69 0.15
CA ASP A 42 12.31 3.04 -0.38
C ASP A 42 12.28 3.36 -1.89
N ASN A 43 11.37 2.73 -2.65
CA ASN A 43 11.43 2.73 -4.12
C ASN A 43 10.35 3.57 -4.81
N LEU A 44 9.20 3.80 -4.15
CA LEU A 44 8.13 4.62 -4.73
C LEU A 44 8.31 6.11 -4.37
N PRO A 45 7.93 7.03 -5.26
CA PRO A 45 7.90 8.46 -4.93
C PRO A 45 6.54 8.86 -4.33
N GLY A 46 6.54 9.97 -3.57
CA GLY A 46 5.31 10.63 -3.09
C GLY A 46 4.94 10.30 -1.65
N GLU A 47 3.72 10.70 -1.28
CA GLU A 47 3.15 10.42 0.04
C GLU A 47 2.48 9.05 0.07
N TYR A 48 2.58 8.39 1.21
CA TYR A 48 2.06 7.04 1.41
C TYR A 48 0.81 7.11 2.27
N VAL A 49 -0.24 6.43 1.81
CA VAL A 49 -1.53 6.37 2.50
C VAL A 49 -1.96 4.91 2.58
N LEU A 50 -2.40 4.48 3.75
CA LEU A 50 -3.03 3.17 3.93
C LEU A 50 -4.55 3.33 3.89
N SER A 51 -5.17 2.81 2.84
CA SER A 51 -6.64 2.75 2.75
C SER A 51 -7.13 1.44 3.35
N SER A 52 -8.04 1.51 4.33
CA SER A 52 -8.66 0.34 4.96
C SER A 52 -10.16 0.52 5.06
N SER A 53 -10.93 -0.54 4.79
CA SER A 53 -12.38 -0.55 5.01
C SER A 53 -12.78 -0.86 6.45
N PHE A 54 -11.82 -1.05 7.36
CA PHE A 54 -12.05 -1.39 8.77
C PHE A 54 -12.88 -2.67 8.99
N GLY A 55 -12.82 -3.63 8.04
CA GLY A 55 -13.40 -4.96 8.20
C GLY A 55 -12.67 -5.83 9.23
N ILE A 56 -13.14 -7.06 9.41
CA ILE A 56 -12.69 -7.98 10.49
C ILE A 56 -11.17 -8.17 10.56
N GLN A 57 -10.48 -8.16 9.40
CA GLN A 57 -9.03 -8.38 9.31
C GLN A 57 -8.22 -7.07 9.15
N ALA A 58 -8.87 -5.91 9.20
CA ALA A 58 -8.21 -4.62 9.00
C ALA A 58 -7.08 -4.36 10.01
N ALA A 59 -7.22 -4.86 11.23
CA ALA A 59 -6.23 -4.72 12.29
C ALA A 59 -4.86 -5.27 11.88
N VAL A 60 -4.79 -6.33 11.07
CA VAL A 60 -3.52 -6.94 10.64
C VAL A 60 -2.73 -5.98 9.74
N SER A 61 -3.35 -5.46 8.68
CA SER A 61 -2.70 -4.53 7.76
C SER A 61 -2.39 -3.19 8.42
N LEU A 62 -3.30 -2.67 9.26
CA LEU A 62 -3.08 -1.43 10.01
C LEU A 62 -1.89 -1.57 10.97
N HIS A 63 -1.83 -2.67 11.72
CA HIS A 63 -0.74 -2.92 12.65
C HIS A 63 0.60 -3.05 11.93
N LEU A 64 0.68 -3.92 10.90
CA LEU A 64 1.91 -4.17 10.16
C LEU A 64 2.49 -2.88 9.55
N VAL A 65 1.67 -2.11 8.83
CA VAL A 65 2.17 -0.90 8.15
C VAL A 65 2.53 0.18 9.17
N ASN A 66 1.77 0.33 10.25
CA ASN A 66 2.08 1.31 11.29
C ASN A 66 3.35 0.97 12.09
N GLN A 67 3.73 -0.31 12.19
CA GLN A 67 5.03 -0.72 12.77
C GLN A 67 6.21 -0.30 11.88
N ILE A 68 6.04 -0.30 10.55
CA ILE A 68 7.10 0.02 9.59
C ILE A 68 7.19 1.53 9.34
N ARG A 69 6.05 2.20 9.19
CA ARG A 69 5.93 3.66 9.08
C ARG A 69 4.91 4.17 10.08
N PRO A 70 5.37 4.61 11.27
CA PRO A 70 4.51 5.27 12.24
C PRO A 70 3.80 6.48 11.62
N ASP A 71 2.56 6.72 12.07
CA ASP A 71 1.75 7.88 11.69
C ASP A 71 1.42 7.96 10.19
N ILE A 72 1.43 6.81 9.48
CA ILE A 72 0.95 6.78 8.09
C ILE A 72 -0.53 7.21 8.05
N PRO A 73 -0.92 8.17 7.18
CA PRO A 73 -2.31 8.55 7.06
C PRO A 73 -3.18 7.35 6.70
N SER A 74 -4.25 7.14 7.47
CA SER A 74 -5.32 6.21 7.13
C SER A 74 -6.59 6.97 6.80
N ASP A 75 -7.22 6.64 5.67
CA ASP A 75 -8.50 7.23 5.24
C ASP A 75 -9.65 6.25 5.56
N PRO A 76 -10.39 6.46 6.68
CA PRO A 76 -11.53 5.61 7.04
C PRO A 76 -12.77 5.86 6.20
N HIS A 77 -12.82 6.93 5.39
CA HIS A 77 -14.04 7.37 4.72
C HIS A 77 -14.22 6.78 3.32
N ARG A 78 -13.20 6.06 2.80
CA ARG A 78 -13.16 5.65 1.39
C ARG A 78 -14.15 4.55 0.98
N TYR A 79 -14.77 3.83 1.93
CA TYR A 79 -15.75 2.75 1.63
C TYR A 79 -16.99 2.68 2.54
N GLY A 80 -17.24 3.68 3.40
CA GLY A 80 -18.51 3.79 4.13
C GLY A 80 -18.83 2.68 5.16
N LEU A 81 -17.86 1.84 5.54
CA LEU A 81 -18.07 0.75 6.51
C LEU A 81 -17.55 1.11 7.91
N LEU A 82 -17.97 2.28 8.44
CA LEU A 82 -17.82 2.54 9.86
C LEU A 82 -18.92 1.76 10.60
N VAL A 83 -18.59 0.56 11.09
CA VAL A 83 -19.46 -0.13 12.06
C VAL A 83 -19.39 0.64 13.38
N PRO A 84 -20.51 1.15 13.92
CA PRO A 84 -20.52 1.83 15.20
C PRO A 84 -20.22 0.81 16.31
N GLY A 85 -18.94 0.69 16.67
CA GLY A 85 -18.44 -0.28 17.64
C GLY A 85 -16.92 -0.34 17.78
N ASN A 86 -16.17 0.09 16.76
CA ASN A 86 -14.69 0.12 16.78
C ASN A 86 -14.13 1.50 17.15
N LEU A 87 -14.61 2.09 18.24
CA LEU A 87 -13.89 3.20 18.88
C LEU A 87 -12.77 2.61 19.76
N PRO A 88 -11.57 3.20 19.79
CA PRO A 88 -10.49 2.75 20.66
C PRO A 88 -10.90 3.00 22.12
N LEU A 89 -10.90 1.95 22.94
CA LEU A 89 -10.59 2.14 24.35
C LEU A 89 -9.09 2.45 24.38
N TYR A 90 -8.78 3.70 24.72
CA TYR A 90 -7.47 4.30 25.05
C TYR A 90 -6.21 3.51 24.70
#